data_AF-A0A0R3MW96-F1
#
_entry.id   AF-A0A0R3MW96-F1
#
_cell.length_a   1.000
_cell.length_b   1.000
_cell.length_c   1.000
_cell.angle_alpha   90.00
_cell.angle_beta   90.00
_cell.angle_gamma   90.00
#
_symmetry.space_group_name_H-M   'P 1'
#
loop_
_entity.id
_entity.type
_entity.pdbx_description
1 polymer ?
#
loop_
_entity_poly.entity_id
_entity_poly.type
_entity_poly.pdbx_seq_one_letter_code
_entity_poly.pdbx_strand_id
1 'polypeptide(L)'
;MSERPGAAIAKSSPWAVSLTSRETDEWDVTEAICLLIGRFTTTADVWQQLPAGAAAFLSLGLHLETANQDFALRPDILRFAADRSIEIKFDIYDRTMP
;
A
#
# COMPACT_ATOMS: atom_id res chain seq x y z
N MET A 1 9.71 -22.97 11.67
CA MET A 1 10.12 -21.59 12.05
C MET A 1 9.65 -21.40 13.48
N SER A 2 10.54 -21.49 14.47
CA SER A 2 10.16 -21.45 15.90
C SER A 2 9.83 -20.03 16.33
N GLU A 3 8.61 -19.83 16.85
CA GLU A 3 8.21 -18.61 17.54
C GLU A 3 8.95 -18.49 18.89
N ARG A 4 9.53 -17.31 19.17
CA ARG A 4 10.18 -17.04 20.46
C ARG A 4 9.13 -16.72 21.53
N PRO A 5 9.20 -17.29 22.73
CA PRO A 5 8.32 -16.92 23.83
C PRO A 5 8.62 -15.48 24.25
N GLY A 6 7.61 -14.60 24.24
CA GLY A 6 7.72 -13.22 24.72
C GLY A 6 7.71 -12.12 23.64
N ALA A 7 7.52 -12.45 22.36
CA ALA A 7 7.26 -11.43 21.35
C ALA A 7 5.86 -10.83 21.60
N ALA A 8 5.81 -9.57 22.02
CA ALA A 8 4.55 -8.84 22.13
C ALA A 8 3.81 -8.89 20.79
N ILE A 9 2.51 -9.22 20.83
CA ILE A 9 1.67 -9.25 19.63
C ILE A 9 1.69 -7.84 19.04
N ALA A 10 2.19 -7.72 17.81
CA ALA A 10 2.19 -6.46 17.08
C ALA A 10 0.73 -5.98 16.92
N LYS A 11 0.42 -4.79 17.43
CA LYS A 11 -0.88 -4.16 17.19
C LYS A 11 -0.82 -3.51 15.81
N SER A 12 -1.62 -4.02 14.87
CA SER A 12 -1.81 -3.43 13.55
C SER A 12 -3.21 -2.83 13.44
N SER A 13 -3.33 -1.66 12.80
CA SER A 13 -4.61 -1.07 12.41
C SER A 13 -4.66 -0.94 10.90
N PRO A 14 -5.25 -1.92 10.19
CA PRO A 14 -5.33 -1.86 8.74
C PRO A 14 -6.38 -0.83 8.29
N TRP A 15 -6.03 -0.06 7.28
CA TRP A 15 -6.99 0.67 6.46
C TRP A 15 -6.91 0.11 5.05
N ALA A 16 -8.05 -0.29 4.50
CA ALA A 16 -8.15 -0.85 3.16
C ALA A 16 -9.13 -0.04 2.33
N VAL A 17 -8.80 0.13 1.05
CA VAL A 17 -9.72 0.62 0.02
C VAL A 17 -9.64 -0.38 -1.11
N SER A 18 -10.78 -0.94 -1.48
CA SER A 18 -10.92 -1.76 -2.68
C SER A 18 -11.53 -0.88 -3.76
N LEU A 19 -10.91 -0.86 -4.93
CA LEU A 19 -11.42 -0.18 -6.11
C LEU A 19 -11.65 -1.23 -7.18
N THR A 20 -12.84 -1.22 -7.74
CA THR A 20 -13.23 -2.08 -8.86
C THR A 20 -13.14 -1.30 -10.16
N SER A 21 -13.02 -2.00 -11.29
CA SER A 21 -13.06 -1.40 -12.64
C SER A 21 -14.35 -0.62 -12.95
N ARG A 22 -15.37 -0.70 -12.07
CA ARG A 22 -16.61 0.08 -12.14
C ARG A 22 -16.52 1.42 -11.40
N GLU A 23 -15.59 1.54 -10.46
CA GLU A 23 -15.39 2.72 -9.60
C GLU A 23 -14.27 3.63 -10.13
N THR A 24 -13.47 3.15 -11.07
CA THR A 24 -12.43 3.92 -11.77
C THR A 24 -12.56 3.67 -13.27
N ASP A 25 -12.63 4.74 -14.04
CA ASP A 25 -12.49 4.74 -15.49
C ASP A 25 -11.08 4.22 -15.85
N GLU A 26 -11.03 3.13 -16.63
CA GLU A 26 -9.81 2.67 -17.33
C GLU A 26 -8.55 2.39 -16.49
N TRP A 27 -8.65 1.62 -15.40
CA TRP A 27 -7.43 1.05 -14.78
C TRP A 27 -6.43 2.12 -14.32
N ASP A 28 -6.89 3.27 -13.83
CA ASP A 28 -5.99 4.29 -13.27
C ASP A 28 -5.53 3.90 -11.84
N VAL A 29 -4.62 2.92 -11.78
CA VAL A 29 -3.93 2.50 -10.55
C VAL A 29 -3.26 3.68 -9.85
N THR A 30 -2.84 4.69 -10.61
CA THR A 30 -2.22 5.90 -10.03
C THR A 30 -3.26 6.72 -9.27
N GLU A 31 -4.45 6.95 -9.83
CA GLU A 31 -5.52 7.68 -9.17
C GLU A 31 -6.01 6.94 -7.92
N ALA A 32 -6.18 5.62 -8.02
CA ALA A 32 -6.49 4.74 -6.89
C ALA A 32 -5.52 4.93 -5.71
N ILE A 33 -4.22 4.94 -6.00
CA ILE A 33 -3.18 5.16 -4.99
C ILE A 33 -3.24 6.60 -4.47
N CYS A 34 -3.48 7.59 -5.33
CA CYS A 34 -3.61 8.99 -4.94
C CYS A 34 -4.77 9.20 -3.94
N LEU A 35 -5.93 8.56 -4.19
CA LEU A 35 -7.07 8.59 -3.28
C LEU A 35 -6.74 7.96 -1.92
N LEU A 36 -5.96 6.88 -1.91
CA LEU A 36 -5.55 6.23 -0.68
C LEU A 36 -4.53 7.06 0.10
N ILE A 37 -3.44 7.51 -0.54
CA ILE A 37 -2.42 8.35 0.12
C ILE A 37 -3.01 9.67 0.60
N GLY A 38 -4.03 10.21 -0.08
CA GLY A 38 -4.77 11.40 0.33
C GLY A 38 -5.52 11.24 1.67
N ARG A 39 -5.75 10.01 2.13
CA ARG A 39 -6.32 9.74 3.46
C ARG A 39 -5.28 9.74 4.57
N PHE A 40 -4.00 9.64 4.24
CA PHE A 40 -2.94 9.69 5.23
C PHE A 40 -2.69 11.13 5.68
N THR A 41 -2.24 11.28 6.91
CA THR A 41 -1.81 12.59 7.40
C THR A 41 -0.62 13.09 6.59
N THR A 42 -0.74 14.32 6.08
CA THR A 42 0.34 15.00 5.36
C THR A 42 1.38 15.57 6.33
N THR A 43 1.04 15.71 7.62
CA THR A 43 1.93 16.23 8.67
C THR A 43 3.09 15.28 8.93
N ALA A 44 4.29 15.68 8.47
CA ALA A 44 5.51 14.88 8.62
C ALA A 44 5.84 14.56 10.09
N ASP A 45 5.57 15.48 11.01
CA ASP A 45 5.88 15.33 12.44
C ASP A 45 5.18 14.12 13.08
N VAL A 46 3.99 13.76 12.58
CA VAL A 46 3.25 12.57 13.08
C VAL A 46 4.00 11.28 12.74
N TRP A 47 4.63 11.22 11.57
CA TRP A 47 5.41 10.06 11.13
C TRP A 47 6.73 9.92 11.89
N GLN A 48 7.34 11.04 12.28
CA GLN A 48 8.55 11.04 13.11
C GLN A 48 8.29 10.66 14.56
N GLN A 49 7.04 10.74 15.03
CA GLN A 49 6.62 10.35 16.37
C GLN A 49 6.28 8.87 16.50
N LEU A 50 6.41 8.10 15.42
CA LEU A 50 6.14 6.66 15.47
C LEU A 50 7.09 5.97 16.47
N PRO A 51 6.57 5.10 17.36
CA PRO A 51 7.39 4.36 18.31
C PRO A 51 8.46 3.53 17.59
N ALA A 52 9.61 3.32 18.23
CA ALA A 52 10.63 2.42 17.72
C ALA A 52 10.04 1.03 17.46
N GLY A 53 10.20 0.53 16.23
CA GLY A 53 9.65 -0.75 15.78
C GLY A 53 8.25 -0.67 15.16
N ALA A 54 7.62 0.52 15.12
CA ALA A 54 6.44 0.73 14.30
C ALA A 54 6.82 0.75 12.81
N ALA A 55 5.98 0.14 11.98
CA ALA A 55 6.15 0.11 10.53
C ALA A 55 4.82 0.47 9.86
N ALA A 56 4.91 1.18 8.74
CA ALA A 56 3.78 1.45 7.87
C ALA A 56 4.07 0.88 6.49
N PHE A 57 3.06 0.23 5.91
CA PHE A 57 3.15 -0.29 4.57
C PHE A 57 1.86 0.00 3.80
N LEU A 58 2.04 0.23 2.51
CA LEU A 58 0.99 0.34 1.51
C LEU A 58 0.95 -0.97 0.73
N SER A 59 -0.11 -1.76 0.88
CA SER A 59 -0.29 -3.00 0.12
C SER A 59 -1.22 -2.76 -1.06
N LEU A 60 -0.80 -3.16 -2.25
CA LEU A 60 -1.53 -3.01 -3.51
C LEU A 60 -1.75 -4.40 -4.09
N GLY A 61 -2.99 -4.89 -4.04
CA GLY A 61 -3.41 -6.12 -4.70
C GLY A 61 -3.99 -5.80 -6.08
N LEU A 62 -3.38 -6.32 -7.14
CA LEU A 62 -3.77 -6.06 -8.52
C LEU A 62 -4.15 -7.36 -9.21
N HIS A 63 -5.39 -7.46 -9.71
CA HIS A 63 -5.83 -8.59 -10.54
C HIS A 63 -5.78 -8.18 -12.01
N LEU A 64 -4.83 -8.74 -12.77
CA LEU A 64 -4.68 -8.44 -14.19
C LEU A 64 -5.74 -9.20 -15.00
N GLU A 65 -6.50 -8.51 -15.85
CA GLU A 65 -7.48 -9.15 -16.73
C GLU A 65 -6.84 -9.76 -17.98
N THR A 66 -5.72 -9.19 -18.42
CA THR A 66 -4.98 -9.61 -19.61
C THR A 66 -3.47 -9.51 -19.36
N ALA A 67 -2.69 -10.29 -20.13
CA ALA A 67 -1.26 -10.10 -20.20
C ALA A 67 -0.93 -8.73 -20.84
N ASN A 68 0.09 -8.04 -20.33
CA ASN A 68 0.56 -6.71 -20.75
C ASN A 68 -0.24 -5.50 -20.25
N GLN A 69 -0.92 -5.60 -19.11
CA GLN A 69 -1.36 -4.41 -18.38
C GLN A 69 -0.19 -3.87 -17.55
N ASP A 70 0.36 -2.74 -17.97
CA ASP A 70 1.33 -2.00 -17.17
C ASP A 70 0.63 -1.08 -16.17
N PHE A 71 1.39 -0.67 -15.16
CA PHE A 71 1.04 0.43 -14.28
C PHE A 71 2.33 1.14 -13.89
N ALA A 72 2.23 2.43 -13.60
CA ALA A 72 3.35 3.21 -13.11
C ALA A 72 2.97 3.89 -11.80
N LEU A 73 3.95 4.08 -10.92
CA LEU A 73 3.82 5.00 -9.80
C LEU A 73 4.41 6.34 -10.18
N ARG A 74 3.67 7.42 -9.91
CA ARG A 74 4.21 8.77 -10.10
C ARG A 74 5.35 9.04 -9.10
N PRO A 75 6.36 9.85 -9.47
CA PRO A 75 7.48 10.19 -8.60
C PRO A 75 7.09 10.81 -7.25
N ASP A 76 5.99 11.56 -7.19
CA ASP A 76 5.49 12.17 -5.96
C ASP A 76 4.92 11.14 -4.98
N ILE A 77 4.33 10.05 -5.47
CA ILE A 77 3.90 8.91 -4.64
C ILE A 77 5.11 8.23 -4.01
N LEU A 78 6.15 7.98 -4.81
CA LEU A 78 7.40 7.37 -4.33
C LEU A 78 8.08 8.26 -3.28
N ARG A 79 8.11 9.58 -3.52
CA ARG A 79 8.65 10.54 -2.57
C ARG A 79 7.84 10.59 -1.27
N PHE A 80 6.51 10.59 -1.38
CA PHE A 80 5.62 10.56 -0.22
C PHE A 80 5.93 9.36 0.69
N ALA A 81 6.10 8.18 0.11
CA ALA A 81 6.43 6.96 0.82
C ALA A 81 7.83 7.01 1.44
N ALA A 82 8.83 7.44 0.67
CA ALA A 82 10.21 7.56 1.13
C ALA A 82 10.36 8.53 2.32
N ASP A 83 9.74 9.72 2.24
CA ASP A 83 9.78 10.75 3.29
C ASP A 83 9.17 10.26 4.62
N ARG A 84 8.35 9.21 4.58
CA ARG A 84 7.61 8.66 5.73
C ARG A 84 8.04 7.24 6.10
N SER A 85 9.09 6.72 5.46
CA SER A 85 9.54 5.32 5.63
C SER A 85 8.41 4.30 5.43
N ILE A 86 7.51 4.55 4.49
CA ILE A 86 6.42 3.64 4.12
C ILE A 86 6.94 2.64 3.09
N GLU A 87 6.78 1.34 3.38
CA GLU A 87 7.07 0.29 2.42
C GLU A 87 5.89 0.13 1.44
N ILE A 88 6.13 0.00 0.13
CA ILE A 88 5.08 -0.30 -0.85
C ILE A 88 5.21 -1.77 -1.25
N LYS A 89 4.13 -2.53 -1.07
CA LYS A 89 4.05 -3.96 -1.38
C LYS A 89 3.06 -4.19 -2.51
N PHE A 90 3.44 -5.04 -3.45
CA PHE A 90 2.62 -5.41 -4.59
C PHE A 90 2.33 -6.89 -4.56
N ASP A 91 1.06 -7.23 -4.57
CA ASP A 91 0.58 -8.57 -4.87
C ASP A 91 -0.07 -8.52 -6.25
N ILE A 92 0.59 -9.10 -7.25
CA ILE A 92 0.10 -9.12 -8.63
C ILE A 92 -0.45 -10.52 -8.91
N TYR A 93 -1.76 -10.58 -9.14
CA TYR A 93 -2.50 -11.79 -9.41
C TYR A 93 -2.82 -11.89 -10.89
N ASP A 94 -2.50 -13.04 -11.49
CA ASP A 94 -2.98 -13.43 -12.82
C ASP A 94 -4.28 -14.25 -12.67
N ARG A 95 -5.14 -14.21 -13.69
CA ARG A 95 -6.41 -14.95 -13.78
C ARG A 95 -6.24 -16.47 -13.67
N THR A 96 -5.02 -16.97 -13.75
CA THR A 96 -4.66 -18.39 -13.67
C THR A 96 -4.39 -18.90 -12.25
N MET A 97 -4.28 -18.01 -11.25
CA MET A 97 -4.15 -18.44 -9.85
C MET A 97 -5.54 -18.58 -9.19
N PRO A 98 -5.82 -19.72 -8.51
CA PRO A 98 -7.11 -20.01 -7.86
C PRO A 98 -7.39 -19.16 -6.61
#